data_AF-A0A937T321-F1
#
_entry.id   AF-A0A937T321-F1
#
_cell.length_a   1.000
_cell.length_b   1.000
_cell.length_c   1.000
_cell.angle_alpha   90.00
_cell.angle_beta   90.00
_cell.angle_gamma   90.00
#
_symmetry.space_group_name_H-M   'P 1'
#
loop_
_entity.id
_entity.type
_entity.pdbx_description
1 polymer ?
#
loop_
_entity_poly.entity_id
_entity_poly.type
_entity_poly.pdbx_seq_one_letter_code
_entity_poly.pdbx_strand_id
1 'polypeptide(L)'
;MPATRREAARFPTTRWSLVDVIRRGDARATREALEELLGRYLPALRAHVVFRRRVSRDEADDLIQEFIASRILEKDLIARADRNRGRFRTYLLKALDRFLIDWVRRARAKKRSPGDGAIVPLDDQDQSLQWQETPSDVFHTTWARGVVAEALRRVRSQCESSSRMDLWGILECRLLDPILKGIEPAEYGQLVERFELKSPAQASNLLITGRRMCARALRSVVAEYAQDDQEIESEIAELREILAQGGRL
;
A
#
# COMPACT_ATOMS: atom_id res chain seq x y z
N MET A 1 -17.30 -31.85 -20.43
CA MET A 1 -16.32 -30.84 -20.02
C MET A 1 -16.93 -29.45 -20.11
N PRO A 2 -17.45 -28.85 -19.02
CA PRO A 2 -17.72 -27.43 -19.02
C PRO A 2 -16.52 -26.69 -18.41
N ALA A 3 -16.02 -25.70 -19.15
CA ALA A 3 -15.05 -24.74 -18.67
C ALA A 3 -15.63 -24.03 -17.43
N THR A 4 -14.99 -24.23 -16.28
CA THR A 4 -15.23 -23.44 -15.07
C THR A 4 -14.88 -22.00 -15.39
N ARG A 5 -15.90 -21.20 -15.69
CA ARG A 5 -15.86 -19.74 -15.64
C ARG A 5 -15.37 -19.40 -14.24
N ARG A 6 -14.12 -18.91 -14.15
CA ARG A 6 -13.54 -18.34 -12.95
C ARG A 6 -14.47 -17.21 -12.51
N GLU A 7 -15.37 -17.51 -11.58
CA GLU A 7 -16.21 -16.50 -10.95
C GLU A 7 -15.25 -15.47 -10.36
N ALA A 8 -15.31 -14.26 -10.92
CA ALA A 8 -14.63 -13.12 -10.36
C ALA A 8 -15.10 -13.00 -8.91
N ALA A 9 -14.22 -13.37 -7.98
CA ALA A 9 -14.43 -13.19 -6.55
C ALA A 9 -14.97 -11.78 -6.34
N ARG A 10 -16.17 -11.69 -5.78
CA ARG A 10 -16.80 -10.44 -5.40
C ARG A 10 -15.98 -9.87 -4.23
N PHE A 11 -15.08 -8.94 -4.54
CA PHE A 11 -14.23 -8.26 -3.56
C PHE A 11 -14.90 -6.96 -3.06
N PRO A 12 -15.23 -6.83 -1.77
CA PRO A 12 -15.47 -5.54 -1.13
C PRO A 12 -14.15 -5.00 -0.56
N THR A 13 -14.03 -3.75 -0.11
CA THR A 13 -14.14 -2.44 -0.75
C THR A 13 -13.04 -1.59 -0.06
N THR A 14 -12.95 -0.28 -0.21
CA THR A 14 -11.82 0.51 0.31
C THR A 14 -12.35 1.84 0.87
N ARG A 15 -11.92 2.29 2.07
CA ARG A 15 -12.14 3.64 2.70
C ARG A 15 -13.34 4.45 2.24
N TRP A 16 -14.54 3.87 2.14
CA TRP A 16 -15.71 4.66 1.74
C TRP A 16 -16.11 5.68 2.79
N SER A 17 -15.82 5.44 4.07
CA SER A 17 -16.09 6.39 5.16
C SER A 17 -15.33 7.72 4.98
N LEU A 18 -14.03 7.69 4.68
CA LEU A 18 -13.27 8.92 4.40
C LEU A 18 -13.71 9.58 3.09
N VAL A 19 -14.03 8.77 2.06
CA VAL A 19 -14.60 9.30 0.81
C VAL A 19 -15.95 9.98 1.06
N ASP A 20 -16.77 9.43 1.96
CA ASP A 20 -18.07 9.99 2.33
C ASP A 20 -17.92 11.25 3.18
N VAL A 21 -16.92 11.34 4.06
CA VAL A 21 -16.56 12.60 4.75
C VAL A 21 -16.18 13.68 3.75
N ILE A 22 -15.32 13.34 2.78
CA ILE A 22 -14.89 14.25 1.71
C ILE A 22 -16.09 14.72 0.87
N ARG A 23 -17.05 13.84 0.59
CA ARG A 23 -18.29 14.19 -0.15
C ARG A 23 -19.23 15.10 0.62
N ARG A 24 -19.25 15.01 1.95
CA ARG A 24 -20.10 15.87 2.80
C ARG A 24 -19.64 17.32 2.80
N GLY A 25 -18.39 17.59 2.41
CA GLY A 25 -17.91 18.93 2.06
C GLY A 25 -17.61 19.86 3.23
N ASP A 26 -17.54 19.36 4.48
CA ASP A 26 -17.00 20.15 5.58
C ASP A 26 -15.50 20.40 5.35
N ALA A 27 -15.09 21.66 5.27
CA ALA A 27 -13.75 22.03 4.79
C ALA A 27 -12.62 21.48 5.70
N ARG A 28 -12.85 21.44 7.02
CA ARG A 28 -11.86 20.93 7.98
C ARG A 28 -11.81 19.41 7.95
N ALA A 29 -12.94 18.74 8.10
CA ALA A 29 -13.01 17.28 8.08
C ALA A 29 -12.56 16.71 6.72
N THR A 30 -12.84 17.41 5.61
CA THR A 30 -12.38 17.02 4.26
C THR A 30 -10.86 17.07 4.17
N ARG A 31 -10.22 18.12 4.70
CA ARG A 31 -8.76 18.24 4.70
C ARG A 31 -8.10 17.13 5.52
N GLU A 32 -8.60 16.90 6.74
CA GLU A 32 -8.11 15.85 7.64
C GLU A 32 -8.28 14.46 6.99
N ALA A 33 -9.44 14.18 6.39
CA ALA A 33 -9.70 12.93 5.68
C ALA A 33 -8.82 12.75 4.44
N LEU A 34 -8.54 13.83 3.69
CA LEU A 34 -7.64 13.81 2.54
C LEU A 34 -6.20 13.52 2.95
N GLU A 35 -5.71 14.20 3.99
CA GLU A 35 -4.36 14.00 4.52
C GLU A 35 -4.15 12.55 4.98
N GLU A 36 -5.12 12.01 5.72
CA GLU A 36 -5.07 10.63 6.20
C GLU A 36 -5.12 9.62 5.04
N LEU A 37 -6.00 9.84 4.07
CA LEU A 37 -6.15 8.95 2.92
C LEU A 37 -4.90 8.99 2.04
N LEU A 38 -4.40 10.18 1.70
CA LEU A 38 -3.25 10.35 0.83
C LEU A 38 -1.96 9.92 1.50
N GLY A 39 -1.76 10.20 2.79
CA GLY A 39 -0.59 9.73 3.54
C GLY A 39 -0.38 8.21 3.43
N ARG A 40 -1.49 7.45 3.35
CA ARG A 40 -1.45 5.99 3.20
C ARG A 40 -1.12 5.52 1.79
N TYR A 41 -1.60 6.21 0.76
CA TYR A 41 -1.41 5.78 -0.63
C TYR A 41 -0.19 6.41 -1.31
N LEU A 42 0.31 7.54 -0.82
CA LEU A 42 1.43 8.29 -1.39
C LEU A 42 2.67 7.43 -1.67
N PRO A 43 3.16 6.57 -0.74
CA PRO A 43 4.31 5.71 -1.01
C PRO A 43 4.07 4.76 -2.20
N ALA A 44 2.88 4.17 -2.28
CA ALA A 44 2.50 3.24 -3.34
C ALA A 44 2.33 3.96 -4.69
N LEU A 45 1.70 5.15 -4.69
CA LEU A 45 1.56 5.97 -5.89
C LEU A 45 2.93 6.39 -6.43
N ARG A 46 3.83 6.87 -5.56
CA ARG A 46 5.20 7.28 -5.93
C ARG A 46 5.98 6.10 -6.52
N ALA A 47 5.96 4.94 -5.86
CA ALA A 47 6.62 3.73 -6.36
C ALA A 47 6.09 3.33 -7.74
N HIS A 48 4.78 3.42 -7.95
CA HIS A 48 4.16 3.15 -9.25
C HIS A 48 4.61 4.14 -10.33
N VAL A 49 4.67 5.45 -10.04
CA VAL A 49 5.16 6.46 -10.99
C VAL A 49 6.61 6.19 -11.39
N VAL A 50 7.50 5.97 -10.41
CA VAL A 50 8.91 5.66 -10.65
C VAL A 50 9.04 4.44 -11.54
N PHE A 51 8.31 3.37 -11.25
CA PHE A 51 8.34 2.14 -12.05
C PHE A 51 7.80 2.36 -13.47
N ARG A 52 6.67 3.05 -13.61
CA ARG A 52 5.98 3.26 -14.90
C ARG A 52 6.62 4.25 -15.83
N ARG A 53 7.38 5.20 -15.29
CA ARG A 53 7.98 6.29 -16.06
C ARG A 53 9.50 6.26 -16.05
N ARG A 54 10.13 5.45 -15.20
CA ARG A 54 11.59 5.35 -15.06
C ARG A 54 12.23 6.72 -14.80
N VAL A 55 11.53 7.52 -14.01
CA VAL A 55 11.90 8.89 -13.62
C VAL A 55 12.62 8.88 -12.28
N SER A 56 13.32 9.98 -11.99
CA SER A 56 13.91 10.19 -10.66
C SER A 56 12.83 10.28 -9.57
N ARG A 57 13.24 10.19 -8.30
CA ARG A 57 12.30 10.35 -7.18
C ARG A 57 11.71 11.76 -7.14
N ASP A 58 12.51 12.78 -7.47
CA ASP A 58 12.08 14.17 -7.45
C ASP A 58 11.06 14.44 -8.57
N GLU A 59 11.33 13.92 -9.76
CA GLU A 59 10.36 13.98 -10.88
C GLU A 59 9.07 13.20 -10.57
N ALA A 60 9.17 12.08 -9.86
CA ALA A 60 7.98 11.34 -9.42
C ALA A 60 7.18 12.15 -8.39
N ASP A 61 7.84 12.89 -7.51
CA ASP A 61 7.18 13.75 -6.52
C ASP A 61 6.46 14.92 -7.18
N ASP A 62 7.08 15.57 -8.16
CA ASP A 62 6.44 16.63 -8.95
C ASP A 62 5.20 16.10 -9.68
N LEU A 63 5.29 14.92 -10.30
CA LEU A 63 4.14 14.28 -10.98
C LEU A 63 3.01 13.94 -10.01
N ILE A 64 3.34 13.49 -8.79
CA ILE A 64 2.35 13.19 -7.75
C ILE A 64 1.70 14.48 -7.25
N GLN A 65 2.46 15.55 -7.05
CA GLN A 65 1.90 16.85 -6.66
C GLN A 65 0.97 17.40 -7.74
N GLU A 66 1.37 17.35 -9.01
CA GLU A 66 0.49 17.76 -10.13
C GLU A 66 -0.76 16.88 -10.20
N PHE A 67 -0.65 15.57 -9.97
CA PHE A 67 -1.82 14.67 -9.91
C PHE A 67 -2.77 15.05 -8.77
N ILE A 68 -2.25 15.31 -7.57
CA ILE A 68 -3.06 15.71 -6.41
C ILE A 68 -3.76 17.04 -6.69
N ALA A 69 -3.03 18.06 -7.14
CA ALA A 69 -3.61 19.37 -7.45
C ALA A 69 -4.69 19.25 -8.55
N SER A 70 -4.32 18.70 -9.71
CA SER A 70 -5.17 18.75 -10.91
C SER A 70 -6.30 17.73 -10.94
N ARG A 71 -6.17 16.57 -10.28
CA ARG A 71 -7.22 15.53 -10.29
C ARG A 71 -7.94 15.47 -8.97
N ILE A 72 -7.23 15.50 -7.85
CA ILE A 72 -7.85 15.28 -6.55
C ILE A 72 -8.52 16.55 -6.06
N LEU A 73 -7.82 17.67 -6.07
CA LEU A 73 -8.34 18.94 -5.55
C LEU A 73 -9.22 19.67 -6.57
N GLU A 74 -8.76 19.82 -7.81
CA GLU A 74 -9.51 20.58 -8.83
C GLU A 74 -10.70 19.82 -9.46
N LYS A 75 -10.65 18.48 -9.49
CA LYS A 75 -11.68 17.65 -10.14
C LYS A 75 -12.45 16.78 -9.16
N ASP A 76 -12.21 16.94 -7.86
CA ASP A 76 -12.83 16.18 -6.78
C ASP A 76 -12.80 14.67 -7.07
N LEU A 77 -11.68 14.15 -7.59
CA LEU A 77 -11.55 12.75 -8.02
C LEU A 77 -12.05 11.79 -6.92
N ILE A 78 -11.70 12.09 -5.67
CA ILE A 78 -12.06 11.25 -4.53
C ILE A 78 -13.56 11.26 -4.28
N ALA A 79 -14.21 12.43 -4.31
CA ALA A 79 -15.66 12.53 -4.14
C ALA A 79 -16.44 11.79 -5.25
N ARG A 80 -15.85 11.66 -6.44
CA ARG A 80 -16.44 10.96 -7.61
C ARG A 80 -16.20 9.45 -7.62
N ALA A 81 -15.39 8.91 -6.72
CA ALA A 81 -15.19 7.48 -6.63
C ALA A 81 -16.55 6.80 -6.37
N ASP A 82 -16.86 5.67 -7.02
CA ASP A 82 -18.13 4.95 -6.81
C ASP A 82 -17.86 3.52 -6.33
N ARG A 83 -18.43 3.18 -5.16
CA ARG A 83 -18.26 1.88 -4.51
C ARG A 83 -18.82 0.73 -5.31
N ASN A 84 -19.88 0.98 -6.07
CA ASN A 84 -20.50 -0.05 -6.91
C ASN A 84 -19.62 -0.39 -8.13
N ARG A 85 -18.58 0.41 -8.41
CA ARG A 85 -17.64 0.22 -9.53
C ARG A 85 -16.33 -0.43 -9.13
N GLY A 86 -16.17 -0.82 -7.87
CA GLY A 86 -15.02 -1.55 -7.35
C GLY A 86 -14.23 -0.80 -6.28
N ARG A 87 -13.03 -1.31 -5.97
CA ARG A 87 -12.15 -0.82 -4.90
C ARG A 87 -11.62 0.60 -5.20
N PHE A 88 -11.62 1.48 -4.18
CA PHE A 88 -11.04 2.83 -4.30
C PHE A 88 -9.56 2.77 -4.70
N ARG A 89 -8.81 1.80 -4.16
CA ARG A 89 -7.41 1.58 -4.52
C ARG A 89 -7.20 1.39 -6.02
N THR A 90 -8.04 0.56 -6.64
CA THR A 90 -8.03 0.33 -8.10
C THR A 90 -8.48 1.56 -8.88
N TYR A 91 -9.47 2.29 -8.36
CA TYR A 91 -9.93 3.55 -8.95
C TYR A 91 -8.82 4.61 -8.95
N LEU A 92 -8.14 4.80 -7.82
CA LEU A 92 -7.04 5.73 -7.64
C LEU A 92 -5.86 5.40 -8.57
N LEU A 93 -5.48 4.12 -8.64
CA LEU A 93 -4.42 3.65 -9.54
C LEU A 93 -4.78 3.92 -11.02
N LYS A 94 -6.00 3.58 -11.44
CA LYS A 94 -6.48 3.86 -12.80
C LYS A 94 -6.51 5.36 -13.12
N ALA A 95 -6.87 6.20 -12.15
CA ALA A 95 -6.86 7.64 -12.30
C ALA A 95 -5.43 8.18 -12.47
N LEU A 96 -4.48 7.64 -11.70
CA LEU A 96 -3.06 7.97 -11.84
C LEU A 96 -2.52 7.53 -13.21
N ASP A 97 -2.79 6.30 -13.65
CA ASP A 97 -2.38 5.81 -14.98
C ASP A 97 -2.89 6.73 -16.11
N ARG A 98 -4.18 7.14 -16.04
CA ARG A 98 -4.77 8.07 -16.99
C ARG A 98 -4.09 9.44 -16.95
N PHE A 99 -3.85 9.97 -15.76
CA PHE A 99 -3.11 11.22 -15.59
C PHE A 99 -1.71 11.13 -16.24
N LEU A 100 -0.98 10.04 -15.99
CA LEU A 100 0.35 9.84 -16.56
C LEU A 100 0.33 9.70 -18.08
N ILE A 101 -0.72 9.12 -18.67
CA ILE A 101 -0.90 9.07 -20.14
C ILE A 101 -1.13 10.49 -20.69
N ASP A 102 -2.02 11.26 -20.06
CA ASP A 102 -2.32 12.63 -20.46
C ASP A 102 -1.08 13.54 -20.34
N TRP A 103 -0.26 13.35 -19.29
CA TRP A 103 0.99 14.06 -19.09
C TRP A 103 1.99 13.79 -20.22
N VAL A 104 2.20 12.52 -20.61
CA VAL A 104 3.10 12.16 -21.73
C VAL A 104 2.60 12.78 -23.04
N ARG A 105 1.28 12.74 -23.28
CA ARG A 105 0.68 13.35 -24.48
C ARG A 105 0.93 14.85 -24.54
N ARG A 106 0.75 15.57 -23.42
CA ARG A 106 1.03 17.01 -23.31
C ARG A 106 2.51 17.32 -23.53
N ALA A 107 3.41 16.56 -22.92
CA ALA A 107 4.85 16.73 -23.08
C ALA A 107 5.31 16.53 -24.54
N ARG A 108 4.75 15.53 -25.24
CA ARG A 108 5.04 15.29 -26.67
C ARG A 108 4.48 16.38 -27.58
N ALA A 109 3.26 16.87 -27.32
CA ALA A 109 2.68 17.98 -28.09
C ALA A 109 3.49 19.27 -27.94
N LYS A 110 3.94 19.58 -26.72
CA LYS A 110 4.80 20.76 -26.44
C LYS A 110 6.15 20.66 -27.17
N LYS A 111 6.75 19.48 -27.26
CA LYS A 111 8.01 19.23 -28.00
C LYS A 111 7.85 19.27 -29.52
N ARG A 112 6.65 18.99 -30.05
CA ARG A 112 6.32 19.08 -31.50
C ARG A 112 5.90 20.49 -31.93
N SER A 113 5.87 21.44 -31.01
CA SER A 113 5.57 22.85 -31.27
C SER A 113 6.79 23.78 -31.16
N PRO A 114 8.00 23.48 -31.69
CA PRO A 114 8.95 24.56 -31.93
C PRO A 114 8.41 25.36 -33.12
N GLY A 115 8.20 26.67 -32.93
CA GLY A 115 7.96 27.58 -34.04
C GLY A 115 9.08 27.45 -35.08
N ASP A 116 8.69 27.26 -36.33
CA ASP A 116 9.54 27.19 -37.53
C ASP A 116 10.83 26.34 -37.41
N GLY A 117 10.74 25.07 -37.79
CA GLY A 117 11.94 24.29 -38.13
C GLY A 117 11.77 22.79 -38.10
N ALA A 118 11.70 22.18 -39.30
CA ALA A 118 11.91 20.77 -39.64
C ALA A 118 11.35 19.70 -38.67
N ILE A 119 10.25 19.06 -39.10
CA ILE A 119 9.79 17.78 -38.55
C ILE A 119 10.82 16.70 -38.94
N VAL A 120 11.74 16.37 -38.02
CA VAL A 120 12.51 15.12 -38.14
C VAL A 120 11.61 13.98 -37.65
N PRO A 121 11.32 12.96 -38.47
CA PRO A 121 10.66 11.75 -38.00
C PRO A 121 11.61 11.09 -37.01
N LEU A 122 11.32 11.19 -35.70
CA LEU A 122 11.97 10.31 -34.74
C LEU A 122 11.39 8.92 -34.95
N ASP A 123 12.28 8.04 -35.40
CA ASP A 123 12.09 6.60 -35.56
C ASP A 123 11.25 6.01 -34.42
N ASP A 124 10.23 5.25 -34.82
CA ASP A 124 9.29 4.56 -33.94
C ASP A 124 10.04 3.47 -33.17
N GLN A 125 10.70 3.84 -32.08
CA GLN A 125 10.90 2.90 -30.99
C GLN A 125 9.60 2.80 -30.22
N ASP A 126 8.67 2.06 -30.82
CA ASP A 126 7.60 1.35 -30.15
C ASP A 126 8.24 0.40 -29.14
N GLN A 127 8.61 0.94 -27.98
CA GLN A 127 8.83 0.13 -26.79
C GLN A 127 7.45 -0.33 -26.33
N SER A 128 6.91 -1.31 -27.06
CA SER A 128 5.96 -2.28 -26.55
C SER A 128 6.66 -2.98 -25.39
N LEU A 129 6.52 -2.36 -24.23
CA LEU A 129 7.15 -2.74 -22.98
C LEU A 129 6.53 -4.04 -22.47
N GLN A 130 7.03 -5.17 -22.98
CA GLN A 130 6.85 -6.50 -22.41
C GLN A 130 7.58 -6.54 -21.06
N TRP A 131 6.91 -6.14 -19.98
CA TRP A 131 7.41 -6.29 -18.62
C TRP A 131 6.77 -7.52 -17.96
N GLN A 132 7.62 -8.40 -17.45
CA GLN A 132 7.23 -9.65 -16.77
C GLN A 132 6.65 -9.44 -15.36
N GLU A 133 6.69 -8.21 -14.81
CA GLU A 133 5.94 -7.81 -13.61
C GLU A 133 4.89 -6.78 -14.00
N THR A 134 3.61 -7.01 -13.64
CA THR A 134 2.59 -6.04 -14.00
C THR A 134 2.72 -4.82 -13.09
N PRO A 135 2.65 -3.59 -13.61
CA PRO A 135 2.72 -2.35 -12.81
C PRO A 135 1.73 -2.26 -11.64
N SER A 136 0.67 -3.08 -11.68
CA SER A 136 -0.28 -3.27 -10.58
C SER A 136 0.41 -3.89 -9.35
N ASP A 137 1.36 -4.81 -9.55
CA ASP A 137 2.00 -5.60 -8.51
C ASP A 137 2.92 -4.75 -7.63
N VAL A 138 3.68 -3.82 -8.21
CA VAL A 138 4.56 -2.89 -7.46
C VAL A 138 3.72 -2.01 -6.54
N PHE A 139 2.65 -1.40 -7.07
CA PHE A 139 1.75 -0.57 -6.30
C PHE A 139 1.11 -1.37 -5.14
N HIS A 140 0.57 -2.56 -5.45
CA HIS A 140 -0.08 -3.42 -4.47
C HIS A 140 0.90 -3.91 -3.38
N THR A 141 2.12 -4.27 -3.76
CA THR A 141 3.16 -4.73 -2.83
C THR A 141 3.67 -3.61 -1.94
N THR A 142 3.93 -2.40 -2.49
CA THR A 142 4.33 -1.23 -1.68
C THR A 142 3.24 -0.85 -0.69
N TRP A 143 1.98 -0.85 -1.11
CA TRP A 143 0.85 -0.62 -0.22
C TRP A 143 0.78 -1.69 0.90
N ALA A 144 0.88 -2.97 0.54
CA ALA A 144 0.78 -4.07 1.50
C ALA A 144 1.90 -4.00 2.56
N ARG A 145 3.12 -3.68 2.13
CA ARG A 145 4.26 -3.44 3.04
C ARG A 145 4.00 -2.26 3.98
N GLY A 146 3.41 -1.17 3.47
CA GLY A 146 3.06 -0.01 4.29
C GLY A 146 2.03 -0.34 5.37
N VAL A 147 0.99 -1.12 5.05
CA VAL A 147 -0.03 -1.55 6.01
C VAL A 147 0.59 -2.41 7.12
N VAL A 148 1.45 -3.37 6.76
CA VAL A 148 2.15 -4.22 7.75
C VAL A 148 3.11 -3.41 8.62
N ALA A 149 3.87 -2.49 8.03
CA ALA A 149 4.80 -1.63 8.77
C ALA A 149 4.07 -0.79 9.82
N GLU A 150 2.92 -0.21 9.46
CA GLU A 150 2.10 0.56 10.40
C GLU A 150 1.54 -0.32 11.53
N ALA A 151 1.08 -1.53 11.22
CA ALA A 151 0.63 -2.48 12.25
C ALA A 151 1.76 -2.84 13.23
N LEU A 152 2.96 -3.12 12.73
CA LEU A 152 4.13 -3.41 13.55
C LEU A 152 4.55 -2.21 14.41
N ARG A 153 4.51 -0.99 13.85
CA ARG A 153 4.79 0.25 14.59
C ARG A 153 3.85 0.43 15.78
N ARG A 154 2.55 0.14 15.61
CA ARG A 154 1.56 0.19 16.69
C ARG A 154 1.82 -0.84 17.77
N VAL A 155 2.13 -2.08 17.39
CA VAL A 155 2.48 -3.14 18.36
C VAL A 155 3.71 -2.73 19.17
N ARG A 156 4.76 -2.22 18.51
CA ARG A 156 5.96 -1.72 19.20
C ARG A 156 5.61 -0.61 20.19
N SER A 157 4.87 0.40 19.74
CA SER A 157 4.47 1.55 20.59
C SER A 157 3.64 1.08 21.80
N GLN A 158 2.77 0.09 21.62
CA GLN A 158 1.99 -0.51 22.70
C GLN A 158 2.87 -1.29 23.69
N CYS A 159 3.89 -2.00 23.20
CA CYS A 159 4.85 -2.68 24.06
C CYS A 159 5.68 -1.68 24.87
N GLU A 160 6.12 -0.59 24.26
CA GLU A 160 6.85 0.50 24.92
C GLU A 160 6.00 1.15 26.03
N SER A 161 4.76 1.53 25.72
CA SER A 161 3.85 2.15 26.70
C SER A 161 3.43 1.23 27.85
N SER A 162 3.41 -0.09 27.60
CA SER A 162 3.05 -1.10 28.61
C SER A 162 4.28 -1.67 29.34
N SER A 163 5.49 -1.16 29.07
CA SER A 163 6.75 -1.71 29.59
C SER A 163 6.94 -3.21 29.30
N ARG A 164 6.47 -3.67 28.14
CA ARG A 164 6.50 -5.06 27.66
C ARG A 164 7.48 -5.26 26.49
N MET A 165 8.70 -4.72 26.64
CA MET A 165 9.75 -4.87 25.63
C MET A 165 10.29 -6.30 25.53
N ASP A 166 10.05 -7.14 26.56
CA ASP A 166 10.21 -8.60 26.52
C ASP A 166 9.41 -9.22 25.36
N LEU A 167 8.14 -8.84 25.24
CA LEU A 167 7.25 -9.34 24.20
C LEU A 167 7.68 -8.86 22.81
N TRP A 168 8.02 -7.57 22.67
CA TRP A 168 8.51 -7.03 21.40
C TRP A 168 9.82 -7.70 20.96
N GLY A 169 10.77 -7.87 21.87
CA GLY A 169 12.05 -8.50 21.57
C GLY A 169 11.92 -9.96 21.15
N ILE A 170 11.00 -10.71 21.75
CA ILE A 170 10.70 -12.08 21.31
C ILE A 170 10.07 -12.11 19.91
N LEU A 171 9.15 -11.18 19.62
CA LEU A 171 8.61 -11.04 18.26
C LEU A 171 9.70 -10.72 17.25
N GLU A 172 10.60 -9.80 17.59
CA GLU A 172 11.70 -9.41 16.72
C GLU A 172 12.59 -10.62 16.41
N CYS A 173 13.15 -11.28 17.43
CA CYS A 173 14.12 -12.36 17.24
C CYS A 173 13.53 -13.66 16.63
N ARG A 174 12.23 -13.94 16.82
CA ARG A 174 11.61 -15.21 16.38
C ARG A 174 10.72 -15.08 15.15
N LEU A 175 10.27 -13.88 14.83
CA LEU A 175 9.32 -13.65 13.74
C LEU A 175 9.85 -12.61 12.75
N LEU A 176 10.27 -11.44 13.21
CA LEU A 176 10.64 -10.35 12.30
C LEU A 176 12.02 -10.54 11.69
N ASP A 177 13.04 -10.86 12.49
CA ASP A 177 14.41 -11.07 12.00
C ASP A 177 14.50 -12.22 10.98
N PRO A 178 13.83 -13.38 11.19
CA PRO A 178 13.78 -14.42 10.16
C PRO A 178 13.11 -13.97 8.87
N ILE A 179 12.00 -13.23 8.97
CA ILE A 179 11.23 -12.81 7.79
C ILE A 179 11.93 -11.67 7.03
N LEU A 180 12.50 -10.71 7.73
CA LEU A 180 13.00 -9.46 7.15
C LEU A 180 14.50 -9.48 6.86
N LYS A 181 15.26 -10.27 7.63
CA LYS A 181 16.73 -10.30 7.57
C LYS A 181 17.28 -11.69 7.19
N GLY A 182 16.43 -12.71 7.09
CA GLY A 182 16.85 -14.10 6.82
C GLY A 182 17.71 -14.69 7.93
N ILE A 183 17.62 -14.18 9.15
CA ILE A 183 18.38 -14.65 10.30
C ILE A 183 17.64 -15.84 10.93
N GLU A 184 18.36 -16.90 11.29
CA GLU A 184 17.75 -18.05 11.97
C GLU A 184 17.01 -17.63 13.26
N PRO A 185 15.79 -18.15 13.52
CA PRO A 185 15.03 -17.78 14.71
C PRO A 185 15.79 -18.16 15.98
N ALA A 186 16.05 -17.19 16.86
CA ALA A 186 16.77 -17.41 18.12
C ALA A 186 16.17 -18.57 18.94
N GLU A 187 16.99 -19.32 19.66
CA GLU A 187 16.50 -20.42 20.50
C GLU A 187 15.79 -19.87 21.75
N TYR A 188 14.77 -20.58 22.23
CA TYR A 188 14.04 -20.12 23.41
C TYR A 188 14.91 -20.00 24.67
N GLY A 189 15.98 -20.79 24.80
CA GLY A 189 16.94 -20.67 25.92
C GLY A 189 17.67 -19.31 25.92
N GLN A 190 18.13 -18.86 24.75
CA GLN A 190 18.79 -17.55 24.60
C GLN A 190 17.84 -16.39 24.93
N LEU A 191 16.55 -16.54 24.59
CA LEU A 191 15.52 -15.54 24.89
C LEU A 191 15.18 -15.51 26.39
N VAL A 192 15.27 -16.65 27.08
CA VAL A 192 15.07 -16.74 28.52
C VAL A 192 16.14 -15.95 29.25
N GLU A 193 17.40 -16.12 28.88
CA GLU A 193 18.51 -15.36 29.46
C GLU A 193 18.43 -13.87 29.10
N ARG A 194 18.20 -13.55 27.83
CA ARG A 194 18.19 -12.16 27.33
C ARG A 194 17.07 -11.30 27.92
N PHE A 195 15.91 -11.88 28.18
CA PHE A 195 14.72 -11.16 28.66
C PHE A 195 14.35 -11.53 30.11
N GLU A 196 15.25 -12.18 30.85
CA GLU A 196 15.07 -12.57 32.26
C GLU A 196 13.75 -13.35 32.51
N LEU A 197 13.44 -14.29 31.63
CA LEU A 197 12.21 -15.08 31.71
C LEU A 197 12.40 -16.28 32.64
N LYS A 198 11.29 -16.85 33.11
CA LYS A 198 11.30 -18.01 34.01
C LYS A 198 11.49 -19.33 33.27
N SER A 199 11.09 -19.41 32.00
CA SER A 199 11.16 -20.65 31.24
C SER A 199 11.00 -20.45 29.73
N PRO A 200 11.46 -21.42 28.91
CA PRO A 200 11.16 -21.45 27.48
C PRO A 200 9.66 -21.43 27.16
N ALA A 201 8.83 -22.02 28.04
CA ALA A 201 7.37 -21.98 27.91
C ALA A 201 6.82 -20.55 28.04
N GLN A 202 7.38 -19.74 28.94
CA GLN A 202 7.03 -18.31 29.03
C GLN A 202 7.38 -17.58 27.72
N ALA A 203 8.58 -17.79 27.17
CA ALA A 203 8.98 -17.19 25.90
C ALA A 203 8.06 -17.58 24.73
N SER A 204 7.68 -18.86 24.66
CA SER A 204 6.70 -19.36 23.67
C SER A 204 5.32 -18.69 23.83
N ASN A 205 4.82 -18.56 25.06
CA ASN A 205 3.55 -17.88 25.34
C ASN A 205 3.58 -16.39 24.96
N LEU A 206 4.71 -15.72 25.16
CA LEU A 206 4.92 -14.34 24.74
C LEU A 206 4.91 -14.22 23.22
N LEU A 207 5.51 -15.15 22.49
CA LEU A 207 5.44 -15.19 21.03
C LEU A 207 4.00 -15.37 20.53
N ILE A 208 3.21 -16.27 21.15
CA ILE A 208 1.79 -16.46 20.82
C ILE A 208 1.00 -15.16 21.08
N THR A 209 1.25 -14.52 22.22
CA THR A 209 0.61 -13.25 22.59
C THR A 209 0.97 -12.16 21.60
N GLY A 210 2.24 -12.04 21.23
CA GLY A 210 2.71 -11.07 20.25
C GLY A 210 2.12 -11.30 18.86
N ARG A 211 2.01 -12.54 18.39
CA ARG A 211 1.34 -12.85 17.11
C ARG A 211 -0.12 -12.41 17.13
N ARG A 212 -0.83 -12.62 18.25
CA ARG A 212 -2.21 -12.12 18.43
C ARG A 212 -2.26 -10.60 18.43
N MET A 213 -1.30 -9.92 19.04
CA MET A 213 -1.20 -8.45 19.01
C MET A 213 -0.99 -7.94 17.58
N CYS A 214 -0.07 -8.54 16.81
CA CYS A 214 0.12 -8.20 15.40
C CYS A 214 -1.15 -8.41 14.57
N ALA A 215 -1.87 -9.53 14.77
CA ALA A 215 -3.12 -9.79 14.08
C ALA A 215 -4.19 -8.75 14.41
N ARG A 216 -4.34 -8.37 15.69
CA ARG A 216 -5.27 -7.31 16.12
C ARG A 216 -4.87 -5.94 15.59
N ALA A 217 -3.58 -5.61 15.60
CA ALA A 217 -3.08 -4.35 15.09
C ALA A 217 -3.29 -4.25 13.57
N LEU A 218 -3.02 -5.33 12.83
CA LEU A 218 -3.30 -5.42 11.41
C LEU A 218 -4.80 -5.25 11.13
N ARG A 219 -5.65 -5.97 11.89
CA ARG A 219 -7.10 -5.80 11.84
C ARG A 219 -7.50 -4.36 12.10
N SER A 220 -6.92 -3.71 13.11
CA SER A 220 -7.20 -2.31 13.45
C SER A 220 -6.80 -1.38 12.32
N VAL A 221 -5.60 -1.50 11.75
CA VAL A 221 -5.15 -0.66 10.62
C VAL A 221 -6.08 -0.80 9.42
N VAL A 222 -6.52 -2.03 9.12
CA VAL A 222 -7.50 -2.32 8.06
C VAL A 222 -8.90 -1.80 8.40
N ALA A 223 -9.33 -1.94 9.65
CA ALA A 223 -10.63 -1.48 10.15
C ALA A 223 -10.78 0.04 10.12
N GLU A 224 -9.69 0.80 10.16
CA GLU A 224 -9.77 2.24 9.91
C GLU A 224 -10.20 2.57 8.48
N TYR A 225 -10.30 1.56 7.60
CA TYR A 225 -10.75 1.74 6.23
C TYR A 225 -11.84 0.83 5.72
N ALA A 226 -11.97 -0.33 6.31
CA ALA A 226 -13.06 -1.24 6.03
C ALA A 226 -14.29 -0.81 6.85
N GLN A 227 -15.47 -0.94 6.26
CA GLN A 227 -16.74 -0.55 6.87
C GLN A 227 -17.31 -1.63 7.79
N ASP A 228 -17.01 -2.91 7.49
CA ASP A 228 -17.52 -4.05 8.23
C ASP A 228 -16.48 -5.17 8.40
N ASP A 229 -16.79 -6.13 9.27
CA ASP A 229 -15.91 -7.25 9.57
C ASP A 229 -15.61 -8.13 8.36
N GLN A 230 -16.51 -8.21 7.38
CA GLN A 230 -16.32 -9.02 6.18
C GLN A 230 -15.29 -8.37 5.24
N GLU A 231 -15.36 -7.05 5.09
CA GLU A 231 -14.40 -6.25 4.33
C GLU A 231 -13.01 -6.28 4.97
N ILE A 232 -12.93 -6.22 6.31
CA ILE A 232 -11.67 -6.37 7.04
C ILE A 232 -11.02 -7.71 6.72
N GLU A 233 -11.76 -8.82 6.81
CA GLU A 233 -11.21 -10.16 6.53
C GLU A 233 -10.77 -10.31 5.08
N SER A 234 -11.55 -9.77 4.13
CA SER A 234 -11.21 -9.79 2.71
C SER A 234 -9.90 -9.03 2.42
N GLU A 235 -9.74 -7.83 2.98
CA GLU A 235 -8.53 -7.02 2.82
C GLU A 235 -7.30 -7.70 3.47
N ILE A 236 -7.47 -8.33 4.64
CA ILE A 236 -6.40 -9.12 5.28
C ILE A 236 -6.03 -10.33 4.41
N ALA A 237 -6.99 -11.02 3.82
CA ALA A 237 -6.72 -12.14 2.92
C ALA A 237 -5.94 -11.70 1.68
N GLU A 238 -6.33 -10.58 1.06
CA GLU A 238 -5.63 -10.02 -0.10
C GLU A 238 -4.20 -9.55 0.27
N LEU A 239 -4.03 -8.91 1.42
CA LEU A 239 -2.71 -8.53 1.94
C LEU A 239 -1.78 -9.74 2.03
N ARG A 240 -2.29 -10.87 2.53
CA ARG A 240 -1.52 -12.13 2.63
C ARG A 240 -1.15 -12.68 1.26
N GLU A 241 -2.07 -12.64 0.29
CA GLU A 241 -1.81 -13.10 -1.07
C GLU A 241 -0.73 -12.25 -1.76
N ILE A 242 -0.85 -10.92 -1.69
CA ILE A 242 0.12 -9.98 -2.27
C ILE A 242 1.51 -10.23 -1.67
N LEU A 243 1.62 -10.36 -0.35
CA LEU A 243 2.90 -10.58 0.32
C LEU A 243 3.49 -11.97 0.05
N ALA A 244 2.65 -13.00 -0.12
CA ALA A 244 3.09 -14.34 -0.47
C ALA A 244 3.60 -14.46 -1.93
N GLN A 245 3.09 -13.60 -2.82
CA GLN A 245 3.55 -13.51 -4.21
C GLN A 245 4.81 -12.65 -4.33
N GLY A 246 4.87 -11.51 -3.64
CA GLY A 246 6.01 -10.59 -3.63
C GLY A 246 7.18 -10.99 -2.72
N GLY A 247 7.05 -12.07 -1.95
CA GLY A 247 8.11 -12.69 -1.14
C GLY A 247 8.84 -13.85 -1.84
N ARG A 248 8.46 -14.19 -3.08
CA ARG A 248 9.22 -15.10 -3.96
C ARG A 248 10.10 -14.26 -4.88
N LEU A 249 11.16 -13.68 -4.33
CA LEU A 249 12.25 -13.10 -5.09
C LEU A 249 13.56 -13.64 -4.51
#